data_AF-A0A533QC82-F1
#
_entry.id   AF-A0A533QC82-F1
#
_cell.length_a   1.000
_cell.length_b   1.000
_cell.length_c   1.000
_cell.angle_alpha   90.00
_cell.angle_beta   90.00
_cell.angle_gamma   90.00
#
_symmetry.space_group_name_H-M   'P 1'
#
loop_
_entity.id
_entity.type
_entity.pdbx_description
1 polymer ?
#
loop_
_entity_poly.entity_id
_entity_poly.type
_entity_poly.pdbx_seq_one_letter_code
_entity_poly.pdbx_strand_id
1 'polypeptide(L)' 'MPTKKKSIKNVGDKEQRQYEHIKEKAQKSGRYGKRAKEVAARTVIKQYKKKGHEKGK' A
#
# COMPACT_ATOMS: atom_id res chain seq x y z
N MET A 1 -17.10 14.90 2.46
CA MET A 1 -15.66 14.72 2.12
C MET A 1 -15.50 13.40 1.38
N PRO A 2 -14.73 13.34 0.28
CA PRO A 2 -14.60 12.11 -0.50
C PRO A 2 -13.83 11.06 0.33
N THR A 3 -14.50 9.98 0.69
CA THR A 3 -13.90 8.87 1.41
C THR A 3 -12.88 8.19 0.50
N LYS A 4 -11.59 8.33 0.82
CA LYS A 4 -10.50 7.65 0.09
C LYS A 4 -10.83 6.16 0.00
N LYS A 5 -11.05 5.66 -1.22
CA LYS A 5 -11.27 4.23 -1.49
C LYS A 5 -10.08 3.45 -0.90
N LYS A 6 -10.32 2.75 0.22
CA LYS A 6 -9.32 1.91 0.87
C LYS A 6 -8.94 0.77 -0.07
N SER A 7 -7.74 0.85 -0.62
CA SER A 7 -7.19 -0.16 -1.54
C SER A 7 -6.75 -1.42 -0.82
N ILE A 8 -6.49 -1.33 0.48
CA ILE A 8 -6.15 -2.45 1.36
C ILE A 8 -7.10 -2.40 2.56
N LYS A 9 -7.75 -3.53 2.89
CA LYS A 9 -8.63 -3.64 4.06
C LYS A 9 -7.77 -3.58 5.35
N ASN A 10 -8.22 -2.82 6.34
CA ASN A 10 -7.61 -2.68 7.68
C ASN A 10 -6.26 -1.97 7.75
N VAL A 11 -6.05 -0.96 6.92
CA VAL A 11 -4.89 -0.06 7.02
C VAL A 11 -5.34 1.39 7.12
N GLY A 12 -4.56 2.21 7.82
CA GLY A 12 -4.85 3.63 8.03
C GLY A 12 -4.54 4.49 6.81
N ASP A 13 -4.81 5.79 6.95
CA ASP A 13 -4.60 6.76 5.88
C ASP A 13 -3.13 6.90 5.47
N LYS A 14 -2.20 6.65 6.40
CA LYS A 14 -0.75 6.69 6.15
C LYS A 14 -0.34 5.57 5.21
N GLU A 15 -0.81 4.35 5.46
CA GLU A 15 -0.48 3.17 4.68
C GLU A 15 -1.16 3.20 3.31
N GLN A 16 -2.36 3.77 3.22
CA GLN A 16 -3.02 4.02 1.93
C GLN A 16 -2.20 4.97 1.05
N ARG A 17 -1.62 6.04 1.61
CA ARG A 17 -0.71 6.94 0.87
C ARG A 17 0.58 6.22 0.45
N GLN A 18 1.14 5.37 1.31
CA GLN A 18 2.32 4.58 0.97
C GLN A 18 2.05 3.62 -0.18
N TYR A 19 0.88 2.97 -0.20
CA TYR A 19 0.47 2.09 -1.28
C TYR A 19 0.45 2.83 -2.63
N GLU A 20 -0.19 4.00 -2.69
CA GLU A 20 -0.28 4.80 -3.91
C GLU A 20 1.10 5.22 -4.42
N HIS A 21 1.97 5.67 -3.51
CA HIS A 21 3.35 6.06 -3.85
C HIS A 21 4.18 4.90 -4.40
N ILE A 22 4.12 3.74 -3.75
CA ILE A 22 4.88 2.55 -4.18
C ILE A 22 4.32 2.02 -5.50
N LYS A 23 3.00 2.02 -5.68
CA LYS A 23 2.35 1.63 -6.94
C LYS A 23 2.80 2.54 -8.07
N GLU A 24 2.77 3.86 -7.87
CA GLU A 24 3.17 4.82 -8.90
C GLU A 24 4.66 4.66 -9.25
N LYS A 25 5.54 4.51 -8.26
CA LYS A 25 6.97 4.23 -8.50
C LYS A 25 7.18 2.91 -9.25
N ALA A 26 6.47 1.86 -8.87
CA ALA A 26 6.54 0.56 -9.54
C ALA A 26 6.06 0.64 -10.99
N GLN A 27 5.00 1.40 -11.25
CA GLN A 27 4.49 1.65 -12.60
C GLN A 27 5.47 2.48 -13.44
N LYS A 28 5.97 3.61 -12.91
CA LYS A 28 6.96 4.47 -13.56
C LYS A 28 8.25 3.71 -13.90
N SER A 29 8.67 2.78 -13.04
CA SER A 29 9.87 1.97 -13.29
C SER A 29 9.70 0.92 -14.41
N GLY A 30 8.46 0.62 -14.84
CA GLY A 30 8.14 -0.42 -15.82
C GLY A 30 8.43 -1.86 -15.35
N ARG A 31 9.14 -2.04 -14.24
CA ARG A 31 9.78 -3.30 -13.80
C ARG A 31 8.80 -4.43 -13.48
N TYR A 32 7.58 -4.10 -13.09
CA TYR A 32 6.60 -5.06 -12.58
C TYR A 32 5.31 -5.15 -13.39
N GLY A 33 5.09 -4.26 -14.36
CA GLY A 33 3.89 -4.22 -15.22
C GLY A 33 2.58 -4.42 -14.43
N LYS A 34 1.84 -5.49 -14.75
CA LYS A 34 0.57 -5.85 -14.11
C LYS A 34 0.70 -6.16 -12.61
N ARG A 35 1.89 -6.57 -12.13
CA ARG A 35 2.18 -6.89 -10.72
C ARG A 35 2.44 -5.67 -9.85
N ALA A 36 2.51 -4.46 -10.40
CA ALA A 36 2.80 -3.25 -9.63
C ALA A 36 1.85 -3.04 -8.43
N LYS A 37 0.56 -3.36 -8.59
CA LYS A 37 -0.43 -3.30 -7.50
C LYS A 37 -0.13 -4.32 -6.39
N GLU A 38 0.23 -5.53 -6.77
CA GLU A 38 0.53 -6.60 -5.81
C GLU A 38 1.82 -6.32 -5.03
N VAL A 39 2.87 -5.85 -5.72
CA VAL A 39 4.14 -5.45 -5.08
C VAL A 39 3.91 -4.32 -4.09
N ALA A 40 3.10 -3.32 -4.45
CA ALA A 40 2.75 -2.22 -3.56
C ALA A 40 2.00 -2.73 -2.32
N ALA A 41 0.99 -3.57 -2.49
CA ALA A 41 0.22 -4.14 -1.38
C ALA A 41 1.11 -4.98 -0.44
N ARG A 42 1.94 -5.88 -0.99
CA ARG A 42 2.85 -6.73 -0.20
C ARG A 42 3.87 -5.89 0.57
N THR A 43 4.39 -4.82 -0.04
CA THR A 43 5.37 -3.93 0.60
C THR A 43 4.76 -3.21 1.79
N VAL A 44 3.55 -2.66 1.62
CA VAL A 44 2.83 -1.98 2.70
C VAL A 44 2.51 -2.95 3.83
N ILE A 45 1.99 -4.14 3.53
CA ILE A 45 1.68 -5.16 4.55
C ILE A 45 2.96 -5.58 5.30
N LYS A 46 4.09 -5.75 4.60
CA LYS A 46 5.37 -6.09 5.22
C LYS A 46 5.85 -4.98 6.16
N GLN A 47 5.77 -3.72 5.74
CA GLN A 47 6.15 -2.58 6.58
C GLN A 47 5.23 -2.40 7.79
N TYR A 48 3.93 -2.59 7.59
CA TYR A 48 2.92 -2.52 8.64
C TYR A 48 3.20 -3.57 9.73
N LYS A 49 3.42 -4.83 9.34
CA LYS A 49 3.83 -5.91 10.25
C LYS A 49 5.15 -5.63 10.96
N LYS A 50 6.17 -5.13 10.23
CA LYS A 50 7.50 -4.83 10.79
C LYS A 50 7.44 -3.75 11.87
N LYS A 51 6.54 -2.78 11.74
CA LYS A 51 6.35 -1.70 12.72
C LYS A 51 5.60 -2.14 13.97
N GLY A 52 5.19 -3.41 14.08
CA GLY A 52 4.46 -3.90 15.24
C GLY A 52 3.07 -3.28 15.38
N HIS A 53 2.52 -2.66 14.32
CA HIS A 53 1.13 -2.26 14.33
C HIS A 53 0.30 -3.56 14.27
N GLU A 54 -0.26 -3.97 15.41
CA GLU A 54 -1.34 -4.95 15.44
C GLU A 54 -2.49 -4.43 14.58
N LYS A 55 -3.17 -5.33 13.86
CA LYS A 55 -4.34 -5.00 13.03
C LYS A 55 -5.35 -4.26 13.89
N GLY A 56 -5.39 -2.93 13.78
CA GLY A 56 -6.40 -2.07 14.39
C GLY A 56 -6.58 -2.27 15.90
N LYS A 57 -5.89 -1.47 16.70
CA LYS A 57 -6.51 -0.80 17.85
C LYS A 57 -6.54 0.69 17.56
#